data_AF-A0A0D2DWT8-F1
#
_entry.id   AF-A0A0D2DWT8-F1
#
_cell.length_a   1.000
_cell.length_b   1.000
_cell.length_c   1.000
_cell.angle_alpha   90.00
_cell.angle_beta   90.00
_cell.angle_gamma   90.00
#
_symmetry.space_group_name_H-M   'P 1'
#
loop_
_entity.id
_entity.type
_entity.pdbx_description
1 polymer ?
#
loop_
_entity_poly.entity_id
_entity_poly.type
_entity_poly.pdbx_seq_one_letter_code
_entity_poly.pdbx_strand_id
1 'polypeptide(L)'
;MGLDLPHGGHLSHGYQTPTKKISMISKYFETFPYRLDESTGLIDYQRLHENAILYRPKIIVAGTSAYSRLIDYERMRAIADDVGAYLLSDMAHISGLVAADVIPSPFAYSDVVTTTTHKSLRGPRGAMIFYRKGVRRTTKKGEKEMYDLENPINASVFPGHQGGPHNHTITALAVALKQAQSPSFKEYQQTVLANAKALADRLGNSEYSGGLGYNIVSGGTDNHLVLVDLKSKGIDGARVERVLELCGVASNKNTVPGDKSALKPGGLRMGSPAMTTRGFQPNDFTRVAEIVDRAVSIAVKVDRSARAEAEASGKKNPGAVKSFLDHLKDGTDVPEILTLRQEVEDWVGTFAQPWIKE
;
A
#
# COMPACT_ATOMS: atom_id res chain seq x y z
N MET A 1 -11.33 -2.55 -15.18
CA MET A 1 -10.64 -3.64 -14.45
C MET A 1 -9.57 -3.02 -13.58
N GLY A 2 -9.44 -3.46 -12.33
CA GLY A 2 -8.42 -3.00 -11.37
C GLY A 2 -7.88 -4.18 -10.56
N LEU A 3 -6.77 -4.00 -9.85
CA LEU A 3 -6.22 -5.04 -8.97
C LEU A 3 -7.23 -5.34 -7.85
N ASP A 4 -7.48 -6.61 -7.55
CA ASP A 4 -8.39 -7.01 -6.49
C ASP A 4 -7.96 -6.42 -5.15
N LEU A 5 -8.92 -5.98 -4.33
CA LEU A 5 -8.61 -5.31 -3.05
C LEU A 5 -7.79 -6.21 -2.11
N PRO A 6 -8.11 -7.51 -1.93
CA PRO A 6 -7.31 -8.39 -1.07
C PRO A 6 -5.90 -8.66 -1.62
N HIS A 7 -5.70 -8.42 -2.91
CA HIS A 7 -4.44 -8.61 -3.63
C HIS A 7 -3.62 -7.33 -3.73
N GLY A 8 -3.96 -6.31 -2.94
CA GLY A 8 -3.20 -5.06 -2.85
C GLY A 8 -3.73 -3.92 -3.71
N GLY A 9 -4.92 -4.06 -4.32
CA GLY A 9 -5.64 -2.98 -4.99
C GLY A 9 -6.16 -1.91 -4.02
N HIS A 10 -6.97 -0.98 -4.54
CA HIS A 10 -7.59 0.08 -3.75
C HIS A 10 -9.11 0.12 -3.96
N LEU A 11 -9.86 0.55 -2.94
CA LEU A 11 -11.33 0.63 -2.99
C LEU A 11 -11.84 1.50 -4.16
N SER A 12 -11.11 2.54 -4.55
CA SER A 12 -11.46 3.41 -5.70
C SER A 12 -11.24 2.77 -7.06
N HIS A 13 -10.71 1.54 -7.13
CA HIS A 13 -10.56 0.79 -8.39
C HIS A 13 -11.74 -0.17 -8.65
N GLY A 14 -12.66 -0.26 -7.69
CA GLY A 14 -13.78 -1.20 -7.68
C GLY A 14 -13.58 -2.31 -6.64
N TYR A 15 -14.61 -2.59 -5.85
CA TYR A 15 -14.62 -3.71 -4.93
C TYR A 15 -16.05 -4.14 -4.61
N GLN A 16 -16.30 -5.44 -4.72
CA GLN A 16 -17.57 -6.08 -4.39
C GLN A 16 -17.31 -7.50 -3.88
N THR A 17 -18.17 -7.95 -2.96
CA THR A 17 -18.27 -9.36 -2.57
C THR A 17 -19.35 -10.05 -3.41
N PRO A 18 -19.48 -11.38 -3.35
CA PRO A 18 -20.57 -12.09 -4.04
C PRO A 18 -21.97 -11.58 -3.68
N THR A 19 -22.12 -10.94 -2.51
CA THR A 19 -23.40 -10.50 -1.97
C THR A 19 -23.58 -8.99 -1.95
N LYS A 20 -22.52 -8.19 -2.16
CA LYS A 20 -22.60 -6.73 -1.98
C LYS A 20 -21.55 -5.96 -2.78
N LYS A 21 -22.00 -4.94 -3.51
CA LYS A 21 -21.14 -3.89 -4.08
C LYS A 21 -20.71 -2.92 -2.97
N ILE A 22 -19.43 -2.95 -2.59
CA ILE A 22 -18.89 -2.20 -1.44
C ILE A 22 -18.44 -0.80 -1.88
N SER A 23 -17.61 -0.72 -2.92
CA SER A 23 -17.16 0.54 -3.49
C SER A 23 -18.28 1.21 -4.30
N MET A 24 -18.37 2.54 -4.23
CA MET A 24 -19.27 3.30 -5.11
C MET A 24 -18.89 3.12 -6.60
N ILE A 25 -17.62 2.86 -6.90
CA ILE A 25 -17.18 2.58 -8.27
C ILE A 25 -17.85 1.32 -8.81
N SER A 26 -17.97 0.25 -8.02
CA SER A 26 -18.68 -0.97 -8.42
C SER A 26 -20.20 -0.78 -8.50
N LYS A 27 -20.75 0.26 -7.85
CA LYS A 27 -22.18 0.60 -7.96
C LYS A 27 -22.51 1.38 -9.22
N TYR A 28 -21.65 2.33 -9.59
CA TYR A 28 -21.83 3.16 -10.78
C TYR A 28 -21.30 2.52 -12.07
N PHE A 29 -20.29 1.66 -11.96
CA PHE A 29 -19.65 0.99 -13.09
C PHE A 29 -19.58 -0.51 -12.85
N GLU A 30 -19.51 -1.27 -13.95
CA GLU A 30 -19.25 -2.70 -13.88
C GLU A 30 -17.75 -2.95 -13.72
N THR A 31 -17.37 -3.57 -12.60
CA THR A 31 -15.98 -3.80 -12.20
C THR A 31 -15.65 -5.28 -12.20
N PHE A 32 -14.52 -5.63 -12.80
CA PHE A 32 -13.96 -6.98 -12.76
C PHE A 32 -12.49 -6.91 -12.31
N PRO A 33 -12.08 -7.67 -11.28
CA PRO A 33 -10.72 -7.60 -10.76
C PRO A 33 -9.74 -8.42 -11.60
N TYR A 34 -8.48 -8.01 -11.64
CA TYR A 34 -7.35 -8.91 -11.90
C TYR A 34 -6.60 -9.20 -10.59
N ARG A 35 -5.79 -10.26 -10.55
CA ARG A 35 -5.20 -10.78 -9.32
C ARG A 35 -3.69 -10.98 -9.44
N LEU A 36 -3.09 -11.27 -8.29
CA LEU A 36 -1.73 -11.79 -8.21
C LEU A 36 -1.74 -13.29 -8.52
N ASP A 37 -0.64 -13.79 -9.05
CA ASP A 37 -0.24 -15.18 -8.88
C ASP A 37 0.16 -15.38 -7.42
N GLU A 38 -0.63 -16.17 -6.68
CA GLU A 38 -0.43 -16.34 -5.25
C GLU A 38 0.87 -17.09 -4.90
N SER A 39 1.44 -17.85 -5.85
CA SER A 39 2.69 -18.58 -5.64
C SER A 39 3.91 -17.66 -5.66
N THR A 40 3.84 -16.57 -6.44
CA THR A 40 4.93 -15.60 -6.58
C THR A 40 4.64 -14.28 -5.88
N GLY A 41 3.38 -13.98 -5.57
CA GLY A 41 2.94 -12.67 -5.05
C GLY A 41 3.04 -11.53 -6.06
N LEU A 42 3.22 -11.85 -7.36
CA LEU A 42 3.31 -10.87 -8.46
C LEU A 42 1.99 -10.77 -9.22
N ILE A 43 1.73 -9.65 -9.89
CA ILE A 43 0.54 -9.53 -10.75
C ILE A 43 0.58 -10.61 -11.83
N ASP A 44 -0.49 -11.39 -11.94
CA ASP A 44 -0.66 -12.37 -13.01
C ASP A 44 -1.13 -11.65 -14.29
N TYR A 45 -0.18 -11.09 -15.00
CA TYR A 45 -0.43 -10.35 -16.23
C TYR A 45 -0.98 -11.24 -17.36
N GLN A 46 -0.67 -12.54 -17.36
CA GLN A 46 -1.22 -13.46 -18.36
C GLN A 46 -2.72 -13.62 -18.11
N ARG A 47 -3.12 -13.95 -16.88
CA ARG A 47 -4.53 -14.08 -16.53
C ARG A 47 -5.27 -12.75 -16.65
N LEU A 48 -4.61 -11.63 -16.35
CA LEU A 48 -5.15 -10.29 -16.60
C LEU A 48 -5.53 -10.13 -18.08
N HIS A 49 -4.63 -10.50 -19.00
CA HIS A 49 -4.86 -10.41 -20.45
C HIS A 49 -5.98 -11.33 -20.92
N GLU A 50 -5.93 -12.62 -20.54
CA GLU A 50 -6.99 -13.61 -20.86
C GLU A 50 -8.37 -13.10 -20.44
N ASN A 51 -8.48 -12.60 -19.21
CA ASN A 51 -9.72 -12.06 -18.68
C ASN A 51 -10.14 -10.75 -19.38
N ALA A 52 -9.19 -9.89 -19.76
CA ALA A 52 -9.49 -8.64 -20.44
C ALA A 52 -10.09 -8.89 -21.85
N ILE A 53 -9.63 -9.92 -22.57
CA ILE A 53 -10.21 -10.31 -23.87
C ILE A 53 -11.69 -10.68 -23.73
N LEU A 54 -12.02 -11.42 -22.67
CA LEU A 54 -13.40 -11.87 -22.40
C LEU A 54 -14.28 -10.73 -21.87
N TYR A 55 -13.77 -9.97 -20.89
CA TYR A 55 -14.53 -8.93 -20.20
C TYR A 55 -14.64 -7.61 -20.99
N ARG A 56 -13.69 -7.34 -21.90
CA ARG A 56 -13.64 -6.14 -22.77
C ARG A 56 -13.71 -4.82 -21.98
N PRO A 57 -12.78 -4.57 -21.03
CA PRO A 57 -12.82 -3.37 -20.21
C PRO A 57 -12.69 -2.09 -21.05
N LYS A 58 -13.33 -1.01 -20.61
CA LYS A 58 -13.07 0.34 -21.16
C LYS A 58 -11.88 1.02 -20.53
N ILE A 59 -11.57 0.67 -19.28
CA ILE A 59 -10.43 1.18 -18.51
C ILE A 59 -9.76 0.01 -17.78
N ILE A 60 -8.43 -0.07 -17.88
CA ILE A 60 -7.58 -0.90 -17.04
C ILE A 60 -6.82 0.02 -16.08
N VAL A 61 -6.89 -0.26 -14.77
CA VAL A 61 -6.22 0.50 -13.73
C VAL A 61 -4.92 -0.18 -13.34
N ALA A 62 -3.79 0.52 -13.49
CA ALA A 62 -2.45 0.15 -13.04
C ALA A 62 -2.08 0.95 -11.79
N GLY A 63 -2.53 0.50 -10.62
CA GLY A 63 -2.24 1.17 -9.35
C GLY A 63 -2.53 0.28 -8.16
N THR A 64 -1.77 0.47 -7.08
CA THR A 64 -1.79 -0.42 -5.92
C THR A 64 -1.70 0.37 -4.61
N SER A 65 -2.17 -0.27 -3.53
CA SER A 65 -2.01 0.20 -2.15
C SER A 65 -1.09 -0.69 -1.32
N ALA A 66 -1.06 -2.00 -1.59
CA ALA A 66 -0.29 -2.97 -0.83
C ALA A 66 0.39 -3.98 -1.78
N TYR A 67 1.26 -3.48 -2.65
CA TYR A 67 2.10 -4.27 -3.56
C TYR A 67 3.52 -3.75 -3.46
N SER A 68 4.47 -4.61 -3.08
CA SER A 68 5.86 -4.21 -2.81
C SER A 68 6.76 -4.20 -4.05
N ARG A 69 6.22 -4.56 -5.22
CA ARG A 69 6.93 -4.57 -6.50
C ARG A 69 6.49 -3.43 -7.38
N LEU A 70 7.24 -3.20 -8.46
CA LEU A 70 6.89 -2.23 -9.48
C LEU A 70 5.91 -2.86 -10.49
N ILE A 71 5.03 -2.03 -11.04
CA ILE A 71 4.11 -2.46 -12.10
C ILE A 71 4.86 -2.42 -13.43
N ASP A 72 4.76 -3.50 -14.20
CA ASP A 72 5.15 -3.53 -15.60
C ASP A 72 4.16 -2.70 -16.45
N TYR A 73 4.42 -1.41 -16.59
CA TYR A 73 3.56 -0.49 -17.32
C TYR A 73 3.55 -0.74 -18.82
N GLU A 74 4.63 -1.28 -19.40
CA GLU A 74 4.70 -1.65 -20.80
C GLU A 74 3.73 -2.80 -21.09
N ARG A 75 3.76 -3.84 -20.27
CA ARG A 75 2.82 -4.96 -20.40
C ARG A 75 1.37 -4.54 -20.15
N MET A 76 1.13 -3.65 -19.19
CA MET A 76 -0.21 -3.08 -18.97
C MET A 76 -0.71 -2.29 -20.19
N ARG A 77 0.18 -1.53 -20.86
CA ARG A 77 -0.14 -0.80 -22.09
C ARG A 77 -0.47 -1.75 -23.24
N ALA A 78 0.36 -2.76 -23.46
CA ALA A 78 0.12 -3.76 -24.51
C ALA A 78 -1.24 -4.43 -24.36
N ILE A 79 -1.61 -4.81 -23.13
CA ILE A 79 -2.92 -5.42 -22.85
C ILE A 79 -4.06 -4.41 -23.06
N ALA A 80 -3.90 -3.17 -22.63
CA ALA A 80 -4.90 -2.13 -22.85
C ALA A 80 -5.12 -1.84 -24.34
N ASP A 81 -4.04 -1.81 -25.15
CA ASP A 81 -4.13 -1.62 -26.60
C ASP A 81 -4.83 -2.78 -27.29
N ASP A 82 -4.50 -4.01 -26.93
CA ASP A 82 -5.07 -5.23 -27.53
C ASP A 82 -6.61 -5.26 -27.39
N VAL A 83 -7.13 -4.85 -26.23
CA VAL A 83 -8.58 -4.82 -25.97
C VAL A 83 -9.23 -3.45 -26.22
N GLY A 84 -8.46 -2.46 -26.67
CA GLY A 84 -8.92 -1.09 -26.95
C GLY A 84 -9.35 -0.28 -25.73
N ALA A 85 -8.80 -0.58 -24.55
CA ALA A 85 -9.05 0.13 -23.30
C ALA A 85 -8.15 1.37 -23.13
N TYR A 86 -8.57 2.30 -22.27
CA TYR A 86 -7.66 3.28 -21.68
C TYR A 86 -6.85 2.66 -20.56
N LEU A 87 -5.57 3.04 -20.47
CA LEU A 87 -4.71 2.73 -19.32
C LEU A 87 -4.71 3.92 -18.35
N LEU A 88 -5.24 3.69 -17.15
CA LEU A 88 -5.19 4.63 -16.04
C LEU A 88 -4.18 4.14 -15.01
N SER A 89 -3.13 4.91 -14.73
CA SER A 89 -2.22 4.60 -13.63
C SER A 89 -2.57 5.40 -12.38
N ASP A 90 -2.84 4.71 -11.27
CA ASP A 90 -3.01 5.34 -9.96
C ASP A 90 -1.70 5.22 -9.18
N MET A 91 -0.89 6.28 -9.23
CA MET A 91 0.43 6.32 -8.60
C MET A 91 0.40 6.90 -7.18
N ALA A 92 -0.77 6.97 -6.53
CA ALA A 92 -0.94 7.61 -5.23
C ALA A 92 0.13 7.23 -4.19
N HIS A 93 0.50 5.96 -4.12
CA HIS A 93 1.49 5.44 -3.18
C HIS A 93 2.94 5.80 -3.53
N ILE A 94 3.26 6.01 -4.81
CA ILE A 94 4.62 6.10 -5.32
C ILE A 94 4.94 7.44 -6.01
N SER A 95 4.03 8.41 -6.01
CA SER A 95 4.20 9.68 -6.72
C SER A 95 5.43 10.47 -6.30
N GLY A 96 5.86 10.40 -5.03
CA GLY A 96 7.12 10.98 -4.59
C GLY A 96 8.34 10.29 -5.18
N LEU A 97 8.33 8.95 -5.25
CA LEU A 97 9.40 8.14 -5.85
C LEU A 97 9.51 8.41 -7.37
N VAL A 98 8.36 8.53 -8.05
CA VAL A 98 8.28 8.90 -9.48
C VAL A 98 8.81 10.33 -9.68
N ALA A 99 8.38 11.30 -8.86
CA ALA A 99 8.82 12.69 -8.99
C ALA A 99 10.33 12.87 -8.76
N ALA A 100 10.92 12.06 -7.90
CA ALA A 100 12.36 12.02 -7.65
C ALA A 100 13.16 11.24 -8.71
N ASP A 101 12.49 10.57 -9.66
CA ASP A 101 13.13 9.76 -10.69
C ASP A 101 14.04 8.68 -10.07
N VAL A 102 13.48 7.92 -9.10
CA VAL A 102 14.15 6.79 -8.44
C VAL A 102 13.47 5.45 -8.71
N ILE A 103 12.33 5.47 -9.41
CA ILE A 103 11.61 4.29 -9.93
C ILE A 103 11.02 4.64 -11.31
N PRO A 104 10.65 3.64 -12.14
CA PRO A 104 10.03 3.86 -13.44
C PRO A 104 8.75 4.71 -13.38
N SER A 105 8.61 5.59 -14.36
CA SER A 105 7.48 6.51 -14.46
C SER A 105 6.30 5.90 -15.25
N PRO A 106 5.05 5.97 -14.73
CA PRO A 106 3.87 5.50 -15.47
C PRO A 106 3.51 6.39 -16.67
N PHE A 107 4.06 7.61 -16.74
CA PHE A 107 3.68 8.63 -17.73
C PHE A 107 4.07 8.26 -19.16
N ALA A 108 5.07 7.39 -19.37
CA ALA A 108 5.45 6.93 -20.71
C ALA A 108 4.31 6.16 -21.39
N TYR A 109 3.58 5.36 -20.60
CA TYR A 109 2.62 4.35 -21.09
C TYR A 109 1.15 4.74 -20.90
N SER A 110 0.85 5.49 -19.83
CA SER A 110 -0.52 5.72 -19.39
C SER A 110 -1.23 6.80 -20.19
N ASP A 111 -2.53 6.61 -20.42
CA ASP A 111 -3.40 7.64 -21.01
C ASP A 111 -3.78 8.69 -19.97
N VAL A 112 -4.03 8.23 -18.74
CA VAL A 112 -4.38 9.03 -17.57
C VAL A 112 -3.52 8.60 -16.39
N VAL A 113 -3.04 9.55 -15.60
CA VAL A 113 -2.34 9.27 -14.33
C VAL A 113 -3.04 10.03 -13.21
N THR A 114 -3.49 9.32 -12.18
CA THR A 114 -4.07 9.93 -10.97
C THR A 114 -3.11 9.77 -9.80
N THR A 115 -3.13 10.72 -8.87
CA THR A 115 -2.36 10.60 -7.63
C THR A 115 -2.99 11.37 -6.50
N THR A 116 -2.80 10.88 -5.28
CA THR A 116 -2.90 11.72 -4.07
C THR A 116 -1.64 12.56 -3.87
N THR A 117 -1.75 13.66 -3.15
CA THR A 117 -0.62 14.59 -2.92
C THR A 117 0.06 14.43 -1.56
N HIS A 118 -0.48 13.64 -0.64
CA HIS A 118 -0.03 13.57 0.77
C HIS A 118 0.86 12.39 1.16
N LYS A 119 0.96 11.35 0.30
CA LYS A 119 1.70 10.12 0.63
C LYS A 119 3.20 10.31 0.41
N SER A 120 3.82 9.53 -0.47
CA SER A 120 5.25 9.66 -0.78
C SER A 120 5.62 11.05 -1.32
N LEU A 121 4.68 11.78 -1.94
CA LEU A 121 4.89 13.17 -2.37
C LEU A 121 4.99 14.18 -1.21
N ARG A 122 4.56 13.82 0.01
CA ARG A 122 4.69 14.62 1.24
C ARG A 122 4.06 16.02 1.19
N GLY A 123 3.00 16.20 0.39
CA GLY A 123 2.22 17.44 0.30
C GLY A 123 0.94 17.43 1.16
N PRO A 124 0.01 18.38 0.93
CA PRO A 124 -1.26 18.44 1.64
C PRO A 124 -2.21 17.31 1.21
N ARG A 125 -3.32 17.12 1.93
CA ARG A 125 -4.40 16.22 1.49
C ARG A 125 -5.11 16.81 0.27
N GLY A 126 -4.83 16.24 -0.90
CA GLY A 126 -5.44 16.57 -2.18
C GLY A 126 -5.12 15.50 -3.22
N ALA A 127 -5.43 15.80 -4.49
CA ALA A 127 -5.19 14.91 -5.62
C ALA A 127 -4.88 15.69 -6.90
N MET A 128 -4.29 15.01 -7.88
CA MET A 128 -4.06 15.52 -9.24
C MET A 128 -4.50 14.47 -10.27
N ILE A 129 -4.98 14.95 -11.42
CA ILE A 129 -5.33 14.13 -12.58
C ILE A 129 -4.52 14.66 -13.77
N PHE A 130 -3.60 13.84 -14.27
CA PHE A 130 -2.86 14.10 -15.49
C PHE A 130 -3.49 13.32 -16.64
N TYR A 131 -3.53 13.91 -17.83
CA TYR A 131 -4.08 13.28 -19.03
C TYR A 131 -3.25 13.63 -20.26
N ARG A 132 -3.18 12.69 -21.21
CA ARG A 132 -2.52 12.90 -22.50
C ARG A 132 -3.34 13.85 -23.38
N LYS A 133 -2.62 14.60 -24.23
CA LYS A 133 -3.15 15.47 -25.28
C LYS A 133 -2.43 15.13 -26.59
N GLY A 134 -3.03 15.48 -27.74
CA GLY A 134 -2.45 15.23 -29.05
C GLY A 134 -2.93 13.93 -29.68
N VAL A 135 -2.09 13.27 -30.49
CA VAL A 135 -2.46 12.05 -31.22
C VAL A 135 -2.43 10.85 -30.27
N ARG A 136 -3.56 10.14 -30.17
CA ARG A 136 -3.68 8.89 -29.43
C ARG A 136 -3.15 7.71 -30.23
N ARG A 137 -3.62 7.57 -31.47
CA ARG A 137 -3.17 6.52 -32.40
C ARG A 137 -3.40 6.94 -33.84
N THR A 138 -2.68 6.29 -34.75
CA THR A 138 -2.92 6.38 -36.19
C THR A 138 -3.59 5.10 -36.65
N THR A 139 -4.74 5.19 -37.30
CA THR A 139 -5.47 4.03 -37.80
C THR A 139 -4.70 3.36 -38.94
N LYS A 140 -5.08 2.13 -39.32
CA LYS A 140 -4.52 1.44 -40.49
C LYS A 140 -4.69 2.24 -41.80
N LYS A 141 -5.63 3.20 -41.83
CA LYS A 141 -5.89 4.10 -42.97
C LYS A 141 -5.05 5.38 -42.94
N GLY A 142 -4.18 5.55 -41.95
CA GLY A 142 -3.37 6.77 -41.77
C GLY A 142 -4.11 7.92 -41.08
N GLU A 143 -5.34 7.71 -40.60
CA GLU A 143 -6.11 8.74 -39.91
C GLU A 143 -5.62 8.89 -38.47
N LYS A 144 -5.38 10.12 -38.02
CA LYS A 144 -4.95 10.42 -36.66
C LYS A 144 -6.17 10.54 -35.75
N GLU A 145 -6.30 9.62 -34.80
CA GLU A 145 -7.25 9.74 -33.69
C GLU A 145 -6.61 10.60 -32.59
N MET A 146 -7.26 11.70 -32.23
CA MET A 146 -6.80 12.59 -31.16
C MET A 146 -7.30 12.11 -29.80
N TYR A 147 -6.54 12.37 -28.75
CA TYR A 147 -7.03 12.25 -27.38
C TYR A 147 -8.17 13.25 -27.13
N ASP A 148 -9.27 12.77 -26.57
CA ASP A 148 -10.37 13.58 -26.04
C ASP A 148 -10.54 13.31 -24.53
N LEU A 149 -9.53 13.71 -23.75
CA LEU A 149 -9.49 13.49 -22.29
C LEU A 149 -9.66 14.79 -21.51
N GLU A 150 -9.11 15.90 -22.00
CA GLU A 150 -9.06 17.18 -21.30
C GLU A 150 -10.44 17.72 -20.94
N ASN A 151 -11.33 17.88 -21.93
CA ASN A 151 -12.65 18.44 -21.71
C ASN A 151 -13.54 17.51 -20.85
N PRO A 152 -13.65 16.19 -21.14
CA PRO A 152 -14.44 15.30 -20.30
C PRO A 152 -13.95 15.21 -18.85
N ILE A 153 -12.64 15.18 -18.62
CA ILE A 153 -12.09 15.11 -17.26
C ILE A 153 -12.33 16.43 -16.52
N ASN A 154 -12.01 17.58 -17.12
CA ASN A 154 -12.23 18.88 -16.49
C ASN A 154 -13.72 19.11 -16.19
N ALA A 155 -14.60 18.81 -17.13
CA ALA A 155 -16.07 18.91 -16.96
C ALA A 155 -16.61 17.95 -15.88
N SER A 156 -16.04 16.74 -15.80
CA SER A 156 -16.39 15.79 -14.73
C SER A 156 -15.96 16.31 -13.36
N VAL A 157 -14.82 16.99 -13.24
CA VAL A 157 -14.40 17.62 -11.98
C VAL A 157 -15.34 18.78 -11.64
N PHE A 158 -15.51 19.73 -12.55
CA PHE A 158 -16.43 20.86 -12.42
C PHE A 158 -17.07 21.16 -13.79
N PRO A 159 -18.41 21.26 -13.89
CA PRO A 159 -19.39 21.29 -12.81
C PRO A 159 -19.91 19.91 -12.37
N GLY A 160 -19.33 18.81 -12.85
CA GLY A 160 -19.88 17.46 -12.66
C GLY A 160 -19.96 16.99 -11.20
N HIS A 161 -18.85 16.99 -10.47
CA HIS A 161 -18.77 16.37 -9.13
C HIS A 161 -18.34 17.31 -8.01
N GLN A 162 -17.74 18.45 -8.31
CA GLN A 162 -17.30 19.44 -7.32
C GLN A 162 -17.82 20.84 -7.66
N GLY A 163 -17.82 21.72 -6.66
CA GLY A 163 -18.15 23.15 -6.77
C GLY A 163 -16.90 24.03 -6.68
N GLY A 164 -16.82 24.87 -5.63
CA GLY A 164 -15.70 25.79 -5.43
C GLY A 164 -14.37 25.09 -5.12
N PRO A 165 -13.25 25.53 -5.72
CA PRO A 165 -11.94 24.94 -5.47
C PRO A 165 -11.38 25.30 -4.09
N HIS A 166 -10.66 24.37 -3.46
CA HIS A 166 -9.99 24.59 -2.17
C HIS A 166 -8.62 25.27 -2.38
N ASN A 167 -8.64 26.57 -2.68
CA ASN A 167 -7.43 27.32 -3.08
C ASN A 167 -6.29 27.26 -2.06
N HIS A 168 -6.58 27.24 -0.76
CA HIS A 168 -5.55 27.07 0.28
C HIS A 168 -4.79 25.73 0.15
N THR A 169 -5.48 24.65 -0.23
CA THR A 169 -4.87 23.34 -0.48
C THR A 169 -4.08 23.35 -1.78
N ILE A 170 -4.58 24.02 -2.83
CA ILE A 170 -3.88 24.18 -4.12
C ILE A 170 -2.58 24.97 -3.93
N THR A 171 -2.61 26.05 -3.13
CA THR A 171 -1.40 26.82 -2.79
C THR A 171 -0.38 25.97 -2.05
N ALA A 172 -0.79 25.20 -1.03
CA ALA A 172 0.11 24.28 -0.32
C ALA A 172 0.67 23.17 -1.22
N LEU A 173 -0.12 22.69 -2.20
CA LEU A 173 0.32 21.74 -3.20
C LEU A 173 1.44 22.33 -4.07
N ALA A 174 1.32 23.58 -4.52
CA ALA A 174 2.38 24.25 -5.28
C ALA A 174 3.71 24.30 -4.49
N VAL A 175 3.66 24.53 -3.18
CA VAL A 175 4.84 24.47 -2.30
C VAL A 175 5.44 23.07 -2.27
N ALA A 176 4.62 22.03 -2.09
CA ALA A 176 5.10 20.65 -2.09
C ALA A 176 5.71 20.23 -3.43
N LEU A 177 5.12 20.65 -4.55
CA LEU A 177 5.65 20.39 -5.90
C LEU A 177 6.99 21.11 -6.15
N LYS A 178 7.19 22.29 -5.57
CA LYS A 178 8.49 22.97 -5.60
C LYS A 178 9.53 22.19 -4.78
N GLN A 179 9.17 21.70 -3.60
CA GLN A 179 10.06 20.86 -2.78
C GLN A 179 10.44 19.56 -3.49
N ALA A 180 9.49 18.93 -4.18
CA ALA A 180 9.70 17.68 -4.89
C ALA A 180 10.75 17.76 -6.04
N GLN A 181 11.03 18.97 -6.53
CA GLN A 181 12.04 19.22 -7.57
C GLN A 181 13.46 19.42 -7.00
N SER A 182 13.63 19.44 -5.68
CA SER A 182 14.93 19.70 -5.06
C SER A 182 15.82 18.45 -5.03
N PRO A 183 17.16 18.60 -5.11
CA PRO A 183 18.09 17.48 -4.95
C PRO A 183 17.91 16.74 -3.62
N SER A 184 17.62 17.45 -2.52
CA SER A 184 17.40 16.85 -1.20
C SER A 184 16.12 16.01 -1.15
N PHE A 185 15.10 16.32 -1.96
CA PHE A 185 13.94 15.44 -2.09
C PHE A 185 14.28 14.15 -2.84
N LYS A 186 15.15 14.21 -3.87
CA LYS A 186 15.63 13.00 -4.55
C LYS A 186 16.42 12.11 -3.61
N GLU A 187 17.37 12.68 -2.85
CA GLU A 187 18.12 11.97 -1.83
C GLU A 187 17.19 11.34 -0.77
N TYR A 188 16.21 12.09 -0.27
CA TYR A 188 15.19 11.57 0.64
C TYR A 188 14.47 10.33 0.07
N GLN A 189 14.04 10.36 -1.20
CA GLN A 189 13.35 9.21 -1.80
C GLN A 189 14.28 8.01 -2.03
N GLN A 190 15.58 8.23 -2.28
CA GLN A 190 16.56 7.15 -2.32
C GLN A 190 16.70 6.49 -0.94
N THR A 191 16.75 7.29 0.13
CA THR A 191 16.76 6.78 1.51
C THR A 191 15.47 6.02 1.83
N VAL A 192 14.30 6.48 1.36
CA VAL A 192 13.02 5.76 1.51
C VAL A 192 13.11 4.34 0.94
N LEU A 193 13.68 4.18 -0.27
CA LEU A 193 13.87 2.87 -0.89
C LEU A 193 14.89 2.01 -0.11
N ALA A 194 16.04 2.58 0.26
CA ALA A 194 17.07 1.88 1.03
C ALA A 194 16.54 1.38 2.39
N ASN A 195 15.75 2.20 3.07
CA ASN A 195 15.10 1.88 4.34
C ASN A 195 14.08 0.75 4.21
N ALA A 196 13.22 0.81 3.18
CA ALA A 196 12.25 -0.26 2.94
C ALA A 196 12.95 -1.58 2.61
N LYS A 197 14.04 -1.52 1.83
CA LYS A 197 14.87 -2.69 1.53
C LYS A 197 15.52 -3.27 2.79
N ALA A 198 16.11 -2.44 3.65
CA ALA A 198 16.70 -2.90 4.92
C ALA A 198 15.67 -3.58 5.83
N LEU A 199 14.45 -3.02 5.91
CA LEU A 199 13.35 -3.64 6.64
C LEU A 199 12.97 -5.01 6.05
N ALA A 200 12.81 -5.09 4.73
CA ALA A 200 12.46 -6.33 4.04
C ALA A 200 13.55 -7.40 4.22
N ASP A 201 14.82 -7.02 4.05
CA ASP A 201 15.97 -7.92 4.16
C ASP A 201 16.12 -8.43 5.60
N ARG A 202 16.01 -7.56 6.62
CA ARG A 202 16.10 -7.98 8.03
C ARG A 202 14.94 -8.88 8.44
N LEU A 203 13.70 -8.57 8.04
CA LEU A 203 12.55 -9.43 8.34
C LEU A 203 12.62 -10.76 7.57
N GLY A 204 12.94 -10.71 6.28
CA GLY A 204 12.77 -11.82 5.34
C GLY A 204 13.93 -12.79 5.24
N ASN A 205 15.17 -12.33 5.39
CA ASN A 205 16.33 -13.21 5.29
C ASN A 205 16.28 -14.31 6.35
N SER A 206 16.93 -15.44 6.07
CA SER A 206 17.00 -16.56 7.01
C SER A 206 17.78 -16.17 8.26
N GLU A 207 17.48 -16.81 9.39
CA GLU A 207 18.25 -16.65 10.64
C GLU A 207 19.74 -16.95 10.45
N TYR A 208 20.07 -17.94 9.59
CA TYR A 208 21.45 -18.27 9.22
C TYR A 208 22.20 -17.12 8.51
N SER A 209 21.47 -16.26 7.82
CA SER A 209 22.00 -15.08 7.12
C SER A 209 21.76 -13.77 7.90
N GLY A 210 21.40 -13.86 9.18
CA GLY A 210 21.15 -12.69 10.02
C GLY A 210 19.82 -11.97 9.74
N GLY A 211 18.80 -12.66 9.24
CA GLY A 211 17.42 -12.16 9.20
C GLY A 211 16.53 -12.82 10.26
N LEU A 212 15.22 -12.57 10.19
CA LEU A 212 14.23 -13.02 11.18
C LEU A 212 13.28 -14.12 10.64
N GLY A 213 13.51 -14.58 9.40
CA GLY A 213 12.83 -15.73 8.81
C GLY A 213 11.33 -15.54 8.56
N TYR A 214 10.86 -14.30 8.39
CA TYR A 214 9.48 -14.03 7.98
C TYR A 214 9.31 -14.27 6.48
N ASN A 215 8.11 -14.66 6.07
CA ASN A 215 7.77 -14.65 4.66
C ASN A 215 7.43 -13.21 4.23
N ILE A 216 8.20 -12.65 3.30
CA ILE A 216 7.89 -11.35 2.70
C ILE A 216 7.16 -11.63 1.38
N VAL A 217 5.93 -11.13 1.23
CA VAL A 217 5.15 -11.33 0.01
C VAL A 217 5.95 -10.80 -1.18
N SER A 218 6.00 -11.61 -2.25
CA SER A 218 6.85 -11.40 -3.43
C SER A 218 8.36 -11.47 -3.21
N GLY A 219 8.83 -11.93 -2.05
CA GLY A 219 10.24 -12.16 -1.73
C GLY A 219 11.04 -10.90 -1.41
N GLY A 220 10.40 -9.73 -1.25
CA GLY A 220 11.09 -8.48 -0.97
C GLY A 220 10.30 -7.23 -1.38
N THR A 221 11.02 -6.14 -1.63
CA THR A 221 10.43 -4.86 -2.05
C THR A 221 11.33 -4.12 -3.04
N ASP A 222 10.69 -3.41 -3.98
CA ASP A 222 11.29 -2.48 -4.93
C ASP A 222 10.73 -1.06 -4.74
N ASN A 223 9.96 -0.82 -3.67
CA ASN A 223 9.35 0.47 -3.38
C ASN A 223 9.40 0.79 -1.88
N HIS A 224 8.52 1.66 -1.39
CA HIS A 224 8.55 2.20 -0.03
C HIS A 224 7.84 1.34 1.03
N LEU A 225 7.27 0.18 0.67
CA LEU A 225 6.52 -0.67 1.60
C LEU A 225 6.98 -2.12 1.59
N VAL A 226 6.69 -2.82 2.69
CA VAL A 226 6.91 -4.25 2.88
C VAL A 226 5.61 -4.89 3.34
N LEU A 227 5.27 -6.05 2.77
CA LEU A 227 4.11 -6.84 3.16
C LEU A 227 4.59 -8.16 3.77
N VAL A 228 4.44 -8.28 5.08
CA VAL A 228 4.89 -9.42 5.87
C VAL A 228 3.74 -10.41 6.02
N ASP A 229 3.98 -11.68 5.69
CA ASP A 229 3.06 -12.77 5.94
C ASP A 229 3.38 -13.43 7.30
N LEU A 230 2.39 -13.42 8.20
CA LEU A 230 2.52 -13.91 9.57
C LEU A 230 2.03 -15.36 9.73
N LYS A 231 1.53 -15.99 8.66
CA LYS A 231 1.00 -17.37 8.71
C LYS A 231 2.03 -18.37 9.24
N SER A 232 3.29 -18.23 8.85
CA SER A 232 4.39 -19.10 9.31
C SER A 232 4.65 -18.99 10.82
N LYS A 233 4.26 -17.87 11.45
CA LYS A 233 4.35 -17.65 12.90
C LYS A 233 3.06 -18.04 13.64
N GLY A 234 2.04 -18.54 12.94
CA GLY A 234 0.78 -19.01 13.54
C GLY A 234 -0.09 -17.91 14.14
N ILE A 235 0.11 -16.66 13.74
CA ILE A 235 -0.60 -15.47 14.25
C ILE A 235 -1.15 -14.65 13.08
N ASP A 236 -2.18 -13.85 13.33
CA ASP A 236 -2.75 -12.95 12.31
C ASP A 236 -2.37 -11.48 12.54
N GLY A 237 -2.56 -10.67 11.49
CA GLY A 237 -2.20 -9.27 11.50
C GLY A 237 -3.02 -8.42 12.48
N ALA A 238 -4.25 -8.79 12.82
CA ALA A 238 -5.06 -8.02 13.77
C ALA A 238 -4.51 -8.09 15.20
N ARG A 239 -4.00 -9.26 15.61
CA ARG A 239 -3.39 -9.43 16.93
C ARG A 239 -2.04 -8.72 17.02
N VAL A 240 -1.20 -8.85 15.99
CA VAL A 240 0.12 -8.21 15.96
C VAL A 240 -0.02 -6.69 15.85
N GLU A 241 -0.92 -6.17 15.01
CA GLU A 241 -1.20 -4.73 14.91
C GLU A 241 -1.57 -4.14 16.28
N ARG A 242 -2.41 -4.83 17.05
CA ARG A 242 -2.80 -4.36 18.39
C ARG A 242 -1.64 -4.33 19.37
N VAL A 243 -0.77 -5.36 19.38
CA VAL A 243 0.42 -5.35 20.25
C VAL A 243 1.38 -4.23 19.86
N LEU A 244 1.61 -4.04 18.56
CA LEU A 244 2.43 -2.93 18.05
C LEU A 244 1.86 -1.57 18.45
N GLU A 245 0.55 -1.36 18.33
CA GLU A 245 -0.13 -0.13 18.75
C GLU A 245 0.14 0.18 20.23
N LEU A 246 0.03 -0.82 21.11
CA LEU A 246 0.30 -0.68 22.53
C LEU A 246 1.79 -0.41 22.84
N CYS A 247 2.69 -0.82 21.93
CA CYS A 247 4.13 -0.53 22.00
C CYS A 247 4.52 0.81 21.36
N GLY A 248 3.55 1.65 20.94
CA GLY A 248 3.83 2.93 20.29
C GLY A 248 4.19 2.82 18.80
N VAL A 249 3.96 1.67 18.16
CA VAL A 249 4.27 1.43 16.74
C VAL A 249 2.99 1.37 15.92
N ALA A 250 2.77 2.39 15.09
CA ALA A 250 1.65 2.40 14.15
C ALA A 250 1.95 1.50 12.93
N SER A 251 1.11 0.50 12.72
CA SER A 251 1.16 -0.43 11.60
C SER A 251 -0.23 -0.70 11.05
N ASN A 252 -0.34 -1.54 10.01
CA ASN A 252 -1.64 -1.87 9.42
C ASN A 252 -1.69 -3.35 9.05
N LYS A 253 -2.64 -4.09 9.63
CA LYS A 253 -3.02 -5.42 9.19
C LYS A 253 -3.50 -5.36 7.74
N ASN A 254 -3.03 -6.29 6.93
CA ASN A 254 -3.33 -6.34 5.52
C ASN A 254 -3.51 -7.78 5.07
N THR A 255 -4.40 -8.02 4.11
CA THR A 255 -4.50 -9.34 3.49
C THR A 255 -3.20 -9.68 2.77
N VAL A 256 -2.90 -10.96 2.75
CA VAL A 256 -1.81 -11.55 1.95
C VAL A 256 -2.40 -12.60 1.01
N PRO A 257 -1.71 -12.95 -0.10
CA PRO A 257 -2.13 -14.05 -0.97
C PRO A 257 -2.51 -15.32 -0.19
N GLY A 258 -3.59 -15.98 -0.62
CA GLY A 258 -4.16 -17.15 0.04
C GLY A 258 -5.02 -16.87 1.29
N ASP A 259 -5.25 -15.62 1.68
CA ASP A 259 -6.22 -15.29 2.73
C ASP A 259 -7.66 -15.60 2.27
N LYS A 260 -8.34 -16.47 3.01
CA LYS A 260 -9.73 -16.87 2.70
C LYS A 260 -10.76 -15.78 3.03
N SER A 261 -10.38 -14.73 3.78
CA SER A 261 -11.29 -13.67 4.19
C SER A 261 -10.56 -12.36 4.44
N ALA A 262 -11.05 -11.28 3.83
CA ALA A 262 -10.56 -9.92 4.09
C ALA A 262 -10.79 -9.45 5.54
N LEU A 263 -11.65 -10.12 6.31
CA LEU A 263 -11.90 -9.82 7.72
C LEU A 263 -10.87 -10.46 8.68
N LYS A 264 -10.02 -11.37 8.18
CA LYS A 264 -8.97 -12.04 8.95
C LYS A 264 -7.64 -11.97 8.19
N PRO A 265 -7.06 -10.76 8.06
CA PRO A 265 -5.81 -10.56 7.34
C PRO A 265 -4.65 -11.29 8.00
N GLY A 266 -3.94 -12.11 7.23
CA GLY A 266 -2.80 -12.90 7.67
C GLY A 266 -1.47 -12.15 7.71
N GLY A 267 -1.43 -10.86 7.36
CA GLY A 267 -0.18 -10.12 7.26
C GLY A 267 -0.22 -8.70 7.79
N LEU A 268 0.95 -8.06 7.70
CA LEU A 268 1.22 -6.70 8.17
C LEU A 268 1.86 -5.90 7.04
N ARG A 269 1.32 -4.72 6.75
CA ARG A 269 1.90 -3.75 5.81
C ARG A 269 2.64 -2.67 6.59
N MET A 270 3.92 -2.51 6.28
CA MET A 270 4.81 -1.51 6.87
C MET A 270 5.42 -0.65 5.76
N GLY A 271 5.73 0.61 6.04
CA GLY A 271 6.35 1.50 5.05
C GLY A 271 7.34 2.47 5.66
N SER A 272 8.33 2.86 4.87
CA SER A 272 9.44 3.71 5.30
C SER A 272 9.26 5.25 5.23
N PRO A 273 8.32 5.86 4.46
CA PRO A 273 8.36 7.31 4.21
C PRO A 273 8.30 8.21 5.46
N ALA A 274 7.43 7.87 6.42
CA ALA A 274 7.18 8.72 7.59
C ALA A 274 8.42 8.82 8.49
N MET A 275 9.03 7.68 8.83
CA MET A 275 10.21 7.68 9.69
C MET A 275 11.47 8.14 8.95
N THR A 276 11.57 7.90 7.64
CA THR A 276 12.64 8.50 6.82
C THR A 276 12.57 10.03 6.84
N THR A 277 11.37 10.62 6.86
CA THR A 277 11.20 12.08 7.00
C THR A 277 11.73 12.59 8.36
N ARG A 278 11.72 11.75 9.40
CA ARG A 278 12.30 12.07 10.72
C ARG A 278 13.80 11.81 10.81
N GLY A 279 14.42 11.30 9.75
CA GLY A 279 15.87 11.07 9.67
C GLY A 279 16.31 9.61 9.79
N PHE A 280 15.37 8.65 9.90
CA PHE A 280 15.73 7.22 9.99
C PHE A 280 16.54 6.77 8.76
N GLN A 281 17.54 5.94 9.03
CA GLN A 281 18.45 5.33 8.05
C GLN A 281 18.30 3.79 8.03
N PRO A 282 18.98 3.07 7.12
CA PRO A 282 18.80 1.62 6.98
C PRO A 282 19.02 0.81 8.27
N ASN A 283 19.97 1.22 9.11
CA ASN A 283 20.21 0.58 10.40
C ASN A 283 19.05 0.77 11.38
N ASP A 284 18.38 1.93 11.35
CA ASP A 284 17.19 2.17 12.15
C ASP A 284 16.04 1.25 11.70
N PHE A 285 15.88 1.02 10.40
CA PHE A 285 14.88 0.08 9.89
C PHE A 285 15.20 -1.39 10.19
N THR A 286 16.47 -1.73 10.42
CA THR A 286 16.87 -3.03 10.97
C THR A 286 16.36 -3.17 12.41
N ARG A 287 16.49 -2.11 13.23
CA ARG A 287 15.93 -2.10 14.60
C ARG A 287 14.39 -2.11 14.60
N VAL A 288 13.74 -1.45 13.63
CA VAL A 288 12.28 -1.55 13.45
C VAL A 288 11.86 -3.01 13.22
N ALA A 289 12.60 -3.76 12.40
CA ALA A 289 12.31 -5.18 12.17
C ALA A 289 12.37 -6.02 13.47
N GLU A 290 13.34 -5.74 14.35
CA GLU A 290 13.49 -6.42 15.64
C GLU A 290 12.35 -6.09 16.62
N ILE A 291 11.89 -4.82 16.62
CA ILE A 291 10.71 -4.42 17.38
C ILE A 291 9.46 -5.17 16.89
N VAL A 292 9.31 -5.32 15.56
CA VAL A 292 8.21 -6.10 14.98
C VAL A 292 8.28 -7.57 15.40
N ASP A 293 9.46 -8.18 15.36
CA ASP A 293 9.64 -9.58 15.77
C ASP A 293 9.33 -9.82 17.25
N ARG A 294 9.75 -8.89 18.13
CA ARG A 294 9.37 -8.92 19.55
C ARG A 294 7.87 -8.79 19.74
N ALA A 295 7.22 -7.88 19.02
CA ALA A 295 5.76 -7.71 19.09
C ALA A 295 5.00 -8.96 18.60
N VAL A 296 5.50 -9.62 17.55
CA VAL A 296 4.95 -10.91 17.09
C VAL A 296 5.08 -11.98 18.18
N SER A 297 6.25 -12.09 18.80
CA SER A 297 6.49 -13.05 19.89
C SER A 297 5.58 -12.81 21.08
N ILE A 298 5.38 -11.55 21.47
CA ILE A 298 4.42 -11.16 22.51
C ILE A 298 2.99 -11.55 22.10
N ALA A 299 2.57 -11.23 20.87
CA ALA A 299 1.23 -11.56 20.38
C ALA A 299 0.96 -13.07 20.40
N VAL A 300 1.93 -13.90 20.02
CA VAL A 300 1.82 -15.37 20.07
C VAL A 300 1.65 -15.86 21.52
N LYS A 301 2.43 -15.32 22.47
CA LYS A 301 2.32 -15.68 23.89
C LYS A 301 0.95 -15.30 24.46
N VAL A 302 0.51 -14.07 24.21
CA VAL A 302 -0.80 -13.55 24.66
C VAL A 302 -1.94 -14.34 24.04
N ASP A 303 -1.88 -14.69 22.75
CA ASP A 303 -2.94 -15.46 22.10
C ASP A 303 -3.07 -16.88 22.68
N ARG A 304 -1.96 -17.51 23.05
CA ARG A 304 -1.99 -18.80 23.74
C ARG A 304 -2.74 -18.71 25.07
N SER A 305 -2.42 -17.71 25.89
CA SER A 305 -3.09 -17.49 27.19
C SER A 305 -4.57 -17.15 27.01
N ALA A 306 -4.89 -16.25 26.08
CA ALA A 306 -6.26 -15.84 25.79
C ALA A 306 -7.14 -17.01 25.32
N ARG A 307 -6.59 -17.91 24.49
CA ARG A 307 -7.31 -19.13 24.06
C ARG A 307 -7.56 -20.06 25.23
N ALA A 308 -6.56 -20.33 26.08
CA ALA A 308 -6.71 -21.19 27.24
C ALA A 308 -7.77 -20.67 28.22
N GLU A 309 -7.79 -19.35 28.50
CA GLU A 309 -8.81 -18.73 29.34
C GLU A 309 -10.21 -18.82 28.70
N ALA A 310 -10.31 -18.55 27.40
CA ALA A 310 -11.58 -18.62 26.68
C ALA A 310 -12.13 -20.06 26.60
N GLU A 311 -11.27 -21.06 26.46
CA GLU A 311 -11.62 -22.49 26.52
C GLU A 311 -12.11 -22.88 27.92
N ALA A 312 -11.36 -22.51 28.97
CA ALA A 312 -11.76 -22.75 30.36
C ALA A 312 -13.10 -22.09 30.73
N SER A 313 -13.39 -20.94 30.11
CA SER A 313 -14.64 -20.19 30.30
C SER A 313 -15.78 -20.65 29.37
N GLY A 314 -15.58 -21.69 28.55
CA GLY A 314 -16.60 -22.24 27.66
C GLY A 314 -17.04 -21.31 26.52
N LYS A 315 -16.19 -20.35 26.09
CA LYS A 315 -16.53 -19.46 24.97
C LYS A 315 -16.69 -20.27 23.67
N LYS A 316 -17.74 -19.98 22.89
CA LYS A 316 -18.07 -20.68 21.63
C LYS A 316 -16.96 -20.63 20.56
N ASN A 317 -16.12 -19.59 20.56
CA ASN A 317 -15.01 -19.45 19.62
C ASN A 317 -13.77 -18.90 20.34
N PRO A 318 -13.00 -19.76 21.04
CA PRO A 318 -11.85 -19.34 21.83
C PRO A 318 -10.76 -18.65 21.00
N GLY A 319 -10.58 -19.09 19.75
CA GLY A 319 -9.60 -18.51 18.81
C GLY A 319 -10.03 -17.20 18.13
N ALA A 320 -11.18 -16.62 18.50
CA ALA A 320 -11.60 -15.34 17.93
C ALA A 320 -10.66 -14.20 18.34
N VAL A 321 -10.43 -13.23 17.44
CA VAL A 321 -9.70 -11.98 17.75
C VAL A 321 -10.33 -11.27 18.96
N LYS A 322 -11.66 -11.37 19.12
CA LYS A 322 -12.36 -10.82 20.29
C LYS A 322 -11.84 -11.40 21.61
N SER A 323 -11.63 -12.72 21.70
CA SER A 323 -11.07 -13.35 22.91
C SER A 323 -9.67 -12.83 23.22
N PHE A 324 -8.84 -12.63 22.19
CA PHE A 324 -7.52 -12.03 22.34
C PHE A 324 -7.61 -10.59 22.89
N LEU A 325 -8.48 -9.76 22.31
CA LEU A 325 -8.65 -8.36 22.74
C LEU A 325 -9.23 -8.25 24.16
N ASP A 326 -10.22 -9.09 24.50
CA ASP A 326 -10.82 -9.14 25.84
C ASP A 326 -9.76 -9.48 26.91
N HIS A 327 -8.84 -10.41 26.60
CA HIS A 327 -7.74 -10.81 27.48
C HIS A 327 -6.65 -9.72 27.56
N LEU A 328 -6.23 -9.18 26.42
CA LEU A 328 -5.13 -8.21 26.32
C LEU A 328 -5.49 -6.82 26.90
N LYS A 329 -6.73 -6.36 26.75
CA LYS A 329 -7.21 -5.04 27.18
C LYS A 329 -6.32 -3.89 26.67
N ASP A 330 -5.70 -3.14 27.57
CA ASP A 330 -4.76 -2.05 27.32
C ASP A 330 -3.29 -2.48 27.40
N GLY A 331 -3.01 -3.78 27.62
CA GLY A 331 -1.67 -4.35 27.70
C GLY A 331 -0.88 -4.01 28.97
N THR A 332 -1.48 -3.33 29.95
CA THR A 332 -0.81 -2.96 31.20
C THR A 332 -0.44 -4.18 32.05
N ASP A 333 -1.22 -5.27 31.93
CA ASP A 333 -0.97 -6.55 32.59
C ASP A 333 0.11 -7.41 31.87
N VAL A 334 0.71 -6.91 30.79
CA VAL A 334 1.76 -7.61 30.00
C VAL A 334 3.08 -6.83 30.09
N PRO A 335 3.98 -7.17 31.03
CA PRO A 335 5.22 -6.42 31.25
C PRO A 335 6.07 -6.23 29.98
N GLU A 336 6.10 -7.21 29.09
CA GLU A 336 6.86 -7.14 27.84
C GLU A 336 6.38 -6.02 26.90
N ILE A 337 5.08 -5.68 26.94
CA ILE A 337 4.53 -4.54 26.17
C ILE A 337 5.02 -3.23 26.76
N LEU A 338 4.98 -3.08 28.09
CA LEU A 338 5.43 -1.86 28.77
C LEU A 338 6.92 -1.61 28.53
N THR A 339 7.74 -2.66 28.64
CA THR A 339 9.18 -2.58 28.35
C THR A 339 9.44 -2.21 26.89
N LEU A 340 8.82 -2.90 25.94
CA LEU A 340 9.01 -2.61 24.51
C LEU A 340 8.53 -1.20 24.16
N ARG A 341 7.42 -0.74 24.75
CA ARG A 341 6.91 0.62 24.58
C ARG A 341 7.93 1.66 25.03
N GLN A 342 8.48 1.51 26.24
CA GLN A 342 9.46 2.45 26.78
C GLN A 342 10.70 2.52 25.88
N GLU A 343 11.23 1.38 25.45
CA GLU A 343 12.39 1.33 24.55
C GLU A 343 12.11 1.99 23.19
N VAL A 344 10.89 1.83 22.65
CA VAL A 344 10.46 2.48 21.41
C VAL A 344 10.36 3.99 21.60
N GLU A 345 9.69 4.44 22.67
CA GLU A 345 9.51 5.87 22.96
C GLU A 345 10.85 6.57 23.21
N ASP A 346 11.73 5.98 24.01
CA ASP A 346 13.06 6.52 24.31
C ASP A 346 13.92 6.66 23.05
N TRP A 347 13.90 5.65 22.18
CA TRP A 347 14.66 5.69 20.94
C TRP A 347 14.05 6.64 19.92
N VAL A 348 12.75 6.56 19.66
CA VAL A 348 12.08 7.42 18.67
C VAL A 348 12.07 8.89 19.11
N GLY A 349 12.14 9.14 20.42
CA GLY A 349 12.28 10.47 21.01
C GLY A 349 13.58 11.18 20.63
N THR A 350 14.63 10.47 20.20
CA THR A 350 15.91 11.08 19.79
C THR A 350 15.90 11.69 18.39
N PHE A 351 14.80 11.53 17.63
CA PHE A 351 14.69 12.03 16.25
C PHE A 351 13.83 13.28 16.17
N ALA A 352 14.18 14.20 15.27
CA ALA A 352 13.45 15.46 15.07
C ALA A 352 11.96 15.24 14.71
N GLN A 353 11.14 16.23 15.07
CA GLN A 353 9.74 16.32 14.63
C GLN A 353 9.62 17.45 13.60
N PRO A 354 9.39 17.14 12.31
CA PRO A 354 9.43 18.13 11.22
C PRO A 354 8.49 19.34 11.34
N TRP A 355 7.51 19.29 12.25
CA TRP A 355 6.51 20.33 12.49
C TRP A 355 6.76 21.16 13.76
N ILE A 356 7.69 20.73 14.62
CA ILE A 356 8.10 21.51 15.79
C ILE A 356 9.19 22.47 15.33
N LYS A 357 8.98 23.78 15.52
CA LYS A 357 10.06 24.75 15.39
C LYS A 357 10.96 24.58 16.61
N GLU A 358 12.23 24.26 16.37
CA GLU A 358 13.29 24.33 17.38
C GLU A 358 13.50 25.78 17.85
#